data_AF-A0A831XBP8-F1
#
_entry.id   AF-A0A831XBP8-F1
#
_cell.length_a   1.000
_cell.length_b   1.000
_cell.length_c   1.000
_cell.angle_alpha   90.00
_cell.angle_beta   90.00
_cell.angle_gamma   90.00
#
_symmetry.space_group_name_H-M   'P 1'
#
loop_
_entity.id
_entity.type
_entity.pdbx_description
1 polymer ?
#
loop_
_entity_poly.entity_id
_entity_poly.type
_entity_poly.pdbx_seq_one_letter_code
_entity_poly.pdbx_strand_id
1 'polypeptide(L)' 'MSIEEDPELIPDFDPVKMERFVKRDALLRFVVEDMVKRGHSRDRALEATFNGYVLDDFVMIRAYKKG' A
#
# COMPACT_ATOMS: atom_id res chain seq x y z
N MET A 1 7.20 24.13 11.95
CA MET A 1 8.29 23.16 11.72
C MET A 1 7.93 22.46 10.43
N SER A 2 8.51 22.92 9.32
CA SER A 2 8.34 22.25 8.03
C SER A 2 9.04 20.91 8.16
N ILE A 3 8.28 19.82 8.04
CA ILE A 3 8.87 18.51 7.85
C ILE A 3 9.45 18.61 6.44
N GLU A 4 10.74 18.91 6.34
CA GLU A 4 11.49 18.56 5.14
C GLU A 4 11.38 17.03 5.08
N GLU A 5 10.45 16.54 4.26
CA GLU A 5 10.25 15.12 4.02
C GLU A 5 11.58 14.57 3.53
N ASP A 6 12.25 13.81 4.40
CA ASP A 6 13.44 13.06 4.04
C ASP A 6 13.09 12.23 2.78
N PRO A 7 13.65 12.55 1.61
CA PRO A 7 13.23 11.96 0.34
C PRO A 7 13.50 10.45 0.29
N GLU A 8 14.27 9.90 1.23
CA GLU A 8 14.48 8.45 1.38
C GLU A 8 13.29 7.72 2.04
N LEU A 9 12.27 8.43 2.54
CA LEU A 9 11.16 7.83 3.28
C LEU A 9 9.98 7.35 2.43
N ILE A 10 9.78 7.83 1.21
CA ILE A 10 8.65 7.41 0.37
C ILE A 10 8.97 6.05 -0.27
N PRO A 11 8.24 4.96 0.07
CA PRO A 11 8.48 3.67 -0.56
C PRO A 11 7.99 3.70 -2.02
N ASP A 12 8.73 3.05 -2.92
CA ASP A 12 8.25 2.80 -4.28
C ASP A 12 7.19 1.71 -4.29
N PHE A 13 6.23 1.82 -5.22
CA PHE A 13 5.25 0.76 -5.45
C PHE A 13 5.89 -0.44 -6.16
N ASP A 14 5.94 -1.57 -5.47
CA ASP A 14 6.25 -2.88 -6.04
C ASP A 14 4.99 -3.76 -5.96
N PRO A 15 4.41 -4.21 -7.09
CA PRO A 15 3.18 -4.99 -7.11
C PRO A 15 3.33 -6.37 -6.47
N VAL A 16 4.49 -7.03 -6.60
CA VAL A 16 4.75 -8.35 -6.00
C VAL A 16 4.88 -8.21 -4.49
N LYS A 17 5.59 -7.17 -4.04
CA LYS A 17 5.71 -6.84 -2.62
C LYS A 17 4.36 -6.46 -2.02
N MET A 18 3.59 -5.62 -2.72
CA MET A 18 2.26 -5.21 -2.28
C MET A 18 1.30 -6.40 -2.17
N GLU A 19 1.31 -7.31 -3.13
CA GLU A 19 0.50 -8.53 -3.06
C GLU A 19 0.85 -9.40 -1.83
N ARG A 20 2.14 -9.47 -1.44
CA ARG A 20 2.54 -10.16 -0.19
C ARG A 20 2.11 -9.41 1.06
N PHE A 21 2.21 -8.08 1.04
CA PHE A 21 1.85 -7.23 2.16
C PHE A 21 0.34 -7.30 2.44
N VAL A 22 -0.48 -7.20 1.39
CA VAL A 22 -1.94 -7.34 1.43
C VAL A 22 -2.35 -8.68 2.04
N LYS A 23 -1.65 -9.78 1.77
CA LYS A 23 -1.97 -11.10 2.36
C LYS A 23 -1.77 -11.17 3.88
N ARG A 24 -0.94 -10.28 4.45
CA ARG A 24 -0.61 -10.24 5.88
C ARG A 24 -1.47 -9.26 6.66
N ASP A 25 -2.20 -8.38 5.99
CA ASP A 25 -3.03 -7.35 6.60
C ASP A 25 -4.52 -7.53 6.21
N ALA A 26 -5.38 -7.70 7.21
CA ALA A 26 -6.79 -7.99 6.98
C ALA A 26 -7.56 -6.82 6.33
N LEU A 27 -7.20 -5.58 6.66
CA LEU A 27 -7.83 -4.39 6.09
C LEU A 27 -7.42 -4.23 4.63
N LEU A 28 -6.12 -4.29 4.34
CA LEU A 28 -5.63 -4.17 2.96
C LEU A 28 -6.20 -5.28 2.08
N ARG A 29 -6.27 -6.52 2.58
CA ARG A 29 -6.92 -7.62 1.87
C ARG A 29 -8.38 -7.31 1.56
N PHE A 30 -9.14 -6.84 2.54
CA PHE A 30 -10.54 -6.47 2.35
C PHE A 30 -10.70 -5.40 1.26
N VAL A 31 -9.90 -4.33 1.30
CA VAL A 31 -9.98 -3.23 0.34
C VAL A 31 -9.67 -3.71 -1.09
N VAL A 32 -8.57 -4.44 -1.26
CA VAL A 32 -8.17 -4.94 -2.60
C VAL A 32 -9.22 -5.91 -3.15
N GLU A 33 -9.75 -6.81 -2.31
CA GLU A 33 -10.81 -7.75 -2.72
C GLU A 33 -12.12 -7.03 -3.07
N ASP A 34 -12.51 -6.00 -2.32
CA ASP A 34 -13.70 -5.19 -2.63
C ASP A 34 -13.54 -4.45 -3.97
N MET A 35 -12.38 -3.86 -4.23
CA MET A 35 -12.09 -3.22 -5.50
C MET A 35 -12.14 -4.19 -6.68
N VAL A 36 -11.57 -5.39 -6.51
CA VAL A 36 -11.63 -6.44 -7.55
C VAL A 36 -13.07 -6.88 -7.77
N LYS A 37 -13.88 -7.07 -6.71
CA LYS A 37 -15.31 -7.38 -6.83
C LYS A 37 -16.10 -6.31 -7.57
N ARG A 38 -15.69 -5.04 -7.48
CA ARG A 38 -16.27 -3.91 -8.21
C ARG A 38 -15.78 -3.79 -9.66
N GLY A 39 -14.94 -4.71 -10.13
CA GLY A 39 -14.49 -4.78 -11.52
C GLY A 39 -13.16 -4.08 -11.80
N HIS A 40 -12.42 -3.64 -10.78
CA HIS A 40 -11.05 -3.17 -10.97
C HIS A 40 -10.11 -4.35 -11.24
N SER A 41 -9.08 -4.13 -12.06
CA SER A 41 -7.98 -5.08 -12.20
C SER A 41 -7.22 -5.22 -10.88
N ARG A 42 -6.62 -6.39 -10.64
CA ARG A 42 -5.84 -6.64 -9.42
C ARG A 42 -4.71 -5.62 -9.26
N ASP A 43 -3.96 -5.34 -10.32
CA ASP A 43 -2.84 -4.39 -10.29
C ASP A 43 -3.30 -2.99 -9.89
N ARG A 44 -4.41 -2.51 -10.48
CA ARG A 44 -4.99 -1.21 -10.14
C ARG A 44 -5.51 -1.15 -8.70
N ALA A 45 -6.06 -2.26 -8.20
CA ALA A 45 -6.51 -2.35 -6.82
C ALA A 45 -5.32 -2.30 -5.84
N LEU A 46 -4.21 -2.97 -6.15
CA LEU A 46 -2.98 -2.93 -5.35
C LEU A 46 -2.38 -1.53 -5.32
N GLU A 47 -2.26 -0.87 -6.47
CA GLU A 47 -1.71 0.49 -6.58
C GLU A 47 -2.57 1.52 -5.84
N ALA A 48 -3.89 1.48 -6.03
CA ALA A 48 -4.80 2.36 -5.31
C ALA A 48 -4.76 2.14 -3.79
N THR A 49 -4.68 0.88 -3.35
CA THR A 49 -4.55 0.54 -1.93
C THR A 49 -3.22 1.03 -1.37
N PHE A 50 -2.13 0.90 -2.13
CA PHE A 50 -0.82 1.41 -1.73
C PHE A 50 -0.86 2.93 -1.54
N ASN A 51 -1.38 3.65 -2.53
CA ASN A 51 -1.44 5.11 -2.47
C ASN A 51 -2.33 5.60 -1.32
N GLY A 52 -3.51 5.01 -1.11
CA GLY A 52 -4.47 5.51 -0.10
C GLY A 52 -4.31 4.97 1.32
N TYR A 53 -3.55 3.90 1.53
CA TYR A 53 -3.39 3.29 2.87
C TYR A 53 -1.93 3.11 3.29
N VAL A 54 -0.99 3.01 2.35
CA VAL A 54 0.43 2.83 2.67
C VAL A 54 1.14 4.17 2.67
N LEU A 55 1.03 4.97 1.62
CA LEU A 55 1.75 6.25 1.53
C LEU A 55 1.25 7.30 2.54
N ASP A 56 -0.02 7.24 2.93
CA ASP A 56 -0.62 8.21 3.85
C ASP A 56 -0.35 7.90 5.34
N ASP A 57 0.29 6.77 5.68
CA ASP A 57 0.53 6.35 7.07
C ASP A 57 1.98 5.87 7.29
N PHE A 58 2.72 6.59 8.15
CA PHE A 58 4.12 6.29 8.45
C PHE A 58 4.35 4.88 9.05
N VAL A 59 3.38 4.34 9.78
CA VAL A 59 3.43 2.98 10.34
C VAL A 59 3.33 1.98 9.19
N MET A 60 2.42 2.24 8.25
CA MET A 60 2.21 1.41 7.07
C MET A 60 3.40 1.47 6.12
N ILE A 61 4.00 2.65 5.90
CA ILE A 61 5.26 2.81 5.17
C ILE A 61 6.35 1.92 5.79
N ARG A 62 6.55 2.00 7.12
CA ARG A 62 7.57 1.20 7.81
C ARG A 62 7.28 -0.30 7.74
N ALA A 63 6.02 -0.70 7.88
CA ALA A 63 5.61 -2.10 7.77
C ALA A 63 5.85 -2.64 6.37
N TYR A 64 5.48 -1.87 5.34
CA TYR A 64 5.72 -2.21 3.94
C TYR A 64 7.21 -2.32 3.65
N LYS A 65 8.05 -1.38 4.11
CA LYS A 65 9.51 -1.43 3.89
C LYS A 65 10.16 -2.70 4.46
N LYS A 66 9.71 -3.19 5.63
CA LYS A 66 10.27 -4.38 6.31
C LYS A 66 9.85 -5.73 5.70
N GLY A 67 8.72 -5.77 4.99
CA GLY A 67 8.07 -7.00 4.53
C GLY A 67 8.55 -7.51 3.17
#